data_AF-A0A1T5G6Z7-F1
#
_entry.id   AF-A0A1T5G6Z7-F1
#
_cell.length_a   1.000
_cell.length_b   1.000
_cell.length_c   1.000
_cell.angle_alpha   90.00
_cell.angle_beta   90.00
_cell.angle_gamma   90.00
#
_symmetry.space_group_name_H-M   'P 1'
#
loop_
_entity.id
_entity.type
_entity.pdbx_description
1 polymer ?
#
loop_
_entity_poly.entity_id
_entity_poly.type
_entity_poly.pdbx_seq_one_letter_code
_entity_poly.pdbx_strand_id
1 'polypeptide(L)'
;MNNKQIIANIAISIYGEKAVADMVENGEDIPLHTMKGWAARGPFRVKKGEHGLETKLWKKRKKKEDVETEEDSNGEFYLAKAFLFRKEQIERVEE
;
A
#
# COMPACT_ATOMS: atom_id res chain seq x y z
N MET A 1 0.11 -14.52 -3.75
CA MET A 1 0.00 -13.49 -2.68
C MET A 1 -0.14 -12.13 -3.34
N ASN A 2 -1.20 -11.37 -3.05
CA ASN A 2 -1.42 -10.05 -3.63
C ASN A 2 -1.10 -8.92 -2.63
N ASN A 3 -1.10 -7.67 -3.10
CA ASN A 3 -0.80 -6.52 -2.23
C ASN A 3 -1.81 -6.34 -1.09
N LYS A 4 -3.09 -6.65 -1.32
CA LYS A 4 -4.13 -6.57 -0.28
C LYS A 4 -3.84 -7.53 0.88
N GLN A 5 -3.45 -8.76 0.58
CA GLN A 5 -3.06 -9.78 1.56
C GLN A 5 -1.80 -9.37 2.34
N ILE A 6 -0.79 -8.82 1.65
CA ILE A 6 0.44 -8.34 2.32
C ILE A 6 0.10 -7.23 3.33
N ILE A 7 -0.71 -6.24 2.91
CA ILE A 7 -1.13 -5.14 3.78
C ILE A 7 -2.00 -5.65 4.94
N ALA A 8 -2.94 -6.57 4.68
CA ALA A 8 -3.79 -7.15 5.70
C ALA A 8 -2.97 -7.92 6.76
N ASN A 9 -1.99 -8.73 6.36
CA ASN A 9 -1.13 -9.44 7.32
C ASN A 9 -0.32 -8.50 8.20
N ILE A 10 0.15 -7.37 7.64
CA ILE A 10 0.85 -6.34 8.41
C ILE A 10 -0.14 -5.64 9.34
N ALA A 11 -1.34 -5.33 8.88
CA ALA A 11 -2.39 -4.75 9.71
C ALA A 11 -2.76 -5.67 10.88
N ILE A 12 -2.88 -6.98 10.65
CA ILE A 12 -3.12 -7.97 11.71
C ILE A 12 -2.00 -7.94 12.75
N SER A 13 -0.74 -7.76 12.31
CA SER A 13 0.41 -7.68 13.23
C SER A 13 0.42 -6.39 14.08
N ILE A 14 -0.27 -5.33 13.64
CA ILE A 14 -0.33 -4.02 14.31
C ILE A 14 -1.58 -3.89 15.19
N TYR A 15 -2.74 -4.26 14.65
CA TYR A 15 -4.06 -4.05 15.24
C TYR A 15 -4.64 -5.32 15.88
N GLY A 16 -4.09 -6.50 15.56
CA GLY A 16 -4.63 -7.79 15.96
C GLY A 16 -5.61 -8.36 14.95
N GLU A 17 -5.68 -9.69 14.87
CA GLU A 17 -6.54 -10.42 13.92
C GLU A 17 -8.01 -10.08 14.10
N LYS A 18 -8.48 -10.07 15.35
CA LYS A 18 -9.88 -9.75 15.68
C LYS A 18 -10.27 -8.33 15.24
N ALA A 19 -9.44 -7.33 15.54
CA ALA A 19 -9.74 -5.95 15.17
C ALA A 19 -9.80 -5.75 13.66
N VAL A 20 -8.90 -6.40 12.91
CA VAL A 20 -8.91 -6.34 11.43
C VAL A 20 -10.13 -7.07 10.87
N ALA A 21 -10.51 -8.22 11.43
CA ALA A 21 -11.71 -8.93 11.04
C ALA A 21 -12.97 -8.08 11.29
N ASP A 22 -13.10 -7.49 12.48
CA ASP A 22 -14.22 -6.61 12.85
C ASP A 22 -14.30 -5.40 11.90
N MET A 23 -13.17 -4.77 11.55
CA MET A 23 -13.13 -3.68 10.56
C MET A 23 -13.66 -4.14 9.19
N VAL A 24 -13.20 -5.29 8.71
CA VAL A 24 -13.61 -5.83 7.41
C VAL A 24 -15.09 -6.23 7.40
N GLU A 25 -15.59 -6.85 8.46
CA GLU A 25 -17.00 -7.23 8.61
C GLU A 25 -17.93 -6.01 8.67
N ASN A 26 -17.51 -4.95 9.36
CA ASN A 26 -18.24 -3.69 9.45
C ASN A 26 -18.11 -2.81 8.18
N GLY A 27 -17.34 -3.25 7.19
CA GLY A 27 -17.09 -2.48 5.96
C GLY A 27 -16.19 -1.26 6.16
N GLU A 28 -15.43 -1.22 7.25
CA GLU A 28 -14.46 -0.17 7.55
C GLU A 28 -13.16 -0.36 6.75
N ASP A 29 -12.50 0.76 6.41
CA ASP A 29 -11.20 0.74 5.74
C ASP A 29 -10.08 0.52 6.76
N ILE A 30 -9.19 -0.43 6.49
CA ILE A 30 -7.99 -0.66 7.30
C ILE A 30 -7.13 0.61 7.22
N PRO A 31 -6.80 1.29 8.35
CA PRO A 31 -6.12 2.58 8.33
C PRO A 31 -4.60 2.46 8.09
N LEU A 32 -4.18 1.65 7.12
CA LEU A 32 -2.78 1.36 6.78
C LEU A 32 -2.58 1.31 5.26
N HIS A 33 -1.98 2.36 4.70
CA HIS A 33 -1.81 2.47 3.24
C HIS A 33 -0.44 3.02 2.85
N THR A 34 -0.05 2.78 1.60
CA THR A 34 1.06 3.55 0.99
C THR A 34 0.66 5.02 0.83
N MET A 35 1.62 5.93 0.65
CA MET A 35 1.29 7.33 0.33
C MET A 35 0.42 7.50 -0.91
N LYS A 36 0.57 6.62 -1.91
CA LYS A 36 -0.35 6.59 -3.06
C LYS A 36 -1.76 6.16 -2.68
N GLY A 37 -1.88 5.20 -1.76
CA GLY A 37 -3.17 4.76 -1.23
C GLY A 37 -3.86 5.84 -0.41
N TRP A 38 -3.12 6.63 0.35
CA TRP A 38 -3.65 7.81 1.05
C TRP A 38 -4.04 8.91 0.08
N ALA A 39 -3.20 9.24 -0.91
CA ALA A 39 -3.52 10.24 -1.93
C ALA A 39 -4.82 9.92 -2.69
N ALA A 40 -5.15 8.64 -2.89
CA ALA A 40 -6.41 8.22 -3.51
C ALA A 40 -7.64 8.45 -2.62
N ARG A 41 -7.45 8.62 -1.30
CA ARG A 41 -8.51 8.88 -0.30
C ARG A 41 -8.67 10.37 0.01
N GLY A 42 -7.70 11.19 -0.35
CA GLY A 42 -7.72 12.63 -0.11
C GLY A 42 -6.34 13.27 -0.10
N PRO A 43 -6.28 14.60 0.07
CA PRO A 43 -5.02 15.34 0.15
C PRO A 43 -4.37 15.06 1.51
N PHE A 44 -3.54 14.03 1.58
CA PHE A 44 -2.81 13.66 2.78
C PHE A 44 -1.30 13.73 2.55
N ARG A 45 -0.56 14.15 3.58
CA ARG A 45 0.90 13.97 3.63
C ARG A 45 1.33 13.29 4.92
N VAL A 46 2.54 12.76 4.94
CA VAL A 46 3.17 12.24 6.17
C VAL A 46 3.53 13.42 7.09
N LYS A 47 3.19 13.30 8.38
CA LYS A 47 3.58 14.29 9.40
C LYS A 47 5.11 14.40 9.47
N LYS A 48 5.61 15.59 9.81
CA LYS A 48 7.05 15.83 9.92
C LYS A 48 7.66 14.95 11.00
N GLY A 49 8.68 14.16 10.64
CA GLY A 49 9.40 13.27 11.56
C GLY A 49 8.84 11.85 11.65
N GLU A 50 7.71 11.54 11.01
CA GLU A 50 7.17 10.19 10.95
C GLU A 50 7.88 9.33 9.89
N HIS A 51 8.10 8.07 10.22
CA HIS A 51 8.70 7.08 9.32
C HIS A 51 7.68 6.01 8.93
N GLY A 52 7.70 5.64 7.66
CA GLY A 52 6.82 4.58 7.14
C GLY A 52 7.32 3.19 7.53
N LEU A 53 6.39 2.27 7.70
CA LEU A 53 6.67 0.86 7.91
C LEU A 53 7.15 0.24 6.59
N GLU A 54 8.39 -0.25 6.59
CA GLU A 54 9.01 -0.86 5.42
C GLU A 54 8.39 -2.23 5.11
N THR A 55 8.03 -2.45 3.85
CA THR A 55 7.50 -3.72 3.35
C THR A 55 7.89 -3.93 1.89
N LYS A 56 7.46 -5.05 1.31
CA LYS A 56 7.58 -5.34 -0.12
C LYS A 56 6.19 -5.52 -0.72
N LEU A 57 5.87 -4.76 -1.77
CA LEU A 57 4.62 -4.88 -2.52
C LEU A 57 4.91 -5.23 -3.97
N TRP A 58 4.02 -6.00 -4.58
CA TRP A 58 4.06 -6.29 -6.01
C TRP A 58 3.82 -5.02 -6.82
N LYS A 59 4.74 -4.75 -7.73
CA LYS A 59 4.69 -3.62 -8.66
C LYS A 59 4.81 -4.16 -10.09
N LYS A 60 3.97 -3.63 -10.97
CA LYS A 60 4.05 -3.94 -12.40
C LYS A 60 5.32 -3.30 -12.99
N ARG A 61 6.13 -4.05 -13.71
CA ARG A 61 7.25 -3.54 -14.48
C ARG A 61 6.70 -2.68 -15.62
N LYS A 62 7.21 -1.45 -15.76
CA LYS A 62 6.92 -0.65 -16.95
C LYS A 62 7.76 -1.24 -18.09
N LYS A 63 7.14 -1.51 -19.25
CA LYS A 63 7.91 -1.82 -20.46
C LYS A 63 8.84 -0.63 -20.74
N LYS A 64 10.11 -0.89 -21.01
CA LYS A 64 10.96 0.09 -21.69
C LYS A 64 10.44 0.19 -23.13
N GLU A 65 10.31 1.39 -23.65
CA GLU A 65 9.85 1.61 -25.04
C GLU A 65 10.86 1.12 -26.09
N ASP A 66 12.09 0.81 -25.68
CA ASP A 66 13.11 0.25 -26.56
C ASP A 66 13.25 -1.25 -26.30
N VAL A 67 12.58 -2.07 -27.10
CA VAL A 67 13.01 -3.37 -27.68
C VAL A 67 11.73 -4.05 -28.16
N GLU A 68 11.54 -4.09 -29.48
CA GLU A 68 10.64 -5.04 -30.15
C GLU A 68 11.19 -6.45 -29.92
N THR A 69 10.65 -7.15 -28.93
CA THR A 69 10.64 -8.61 -28.96
C THR A 69 9.25 -9.04 -28.52
N GLU A 70 8.52 -9.57 -29.50
CA GLU A 70 7.29 -10.29 -29.26
C GLU A 70 7.64 -11.60 -28.53
N GLU A 71 7.44 -11.64 -27.21
CA GLU A 71 7.18 -12.88 -26.47
C GLU A 71 6.76 -12.52 -25.03
N ASP A 72 5.65 -13.13 -24.59
CA ASP A 72 5.03 -13.07 -23.25
C ASP A 72 4.58 -11.69 -22.72
N SER A 73 3.44 -11.21 -23.22
CA SER A 73 2.68 -10.09 -22.66
C SER A 73 1.94 -10.43 -21.34
N ASN A 74 2.57 -11.16 -20.43
CA ASN A 74 2.11 -11.26 -19.04
C ASN A 74 2.94 -10.26 -18.24
N GLY A 75 2.46 -9.00 -18.17
CA GLY A 75 3.24 -7.88 -17.63
C GLY A 75 3.93 -8.23 -16.32
N GLU A 76 5.26 -8.35 -16.37
CA GLU A 76 6.06 -8.89 -15.27
C GLU A 76 5.81 -8.08 -13.98
N PHE A 77 5.43 -8.77 -12.91
CA PHE A 77 5.33 -8.17 -11.59
C PHE A 77 6.59 -8.51 -10.79
N TYR A 78 7.09 -7.55 -10.03
CA TYR A 78 8.20 -7.77 -9.11
C TYR A 78 7.86 -7.21 -7.73
N LEU A 79 8.43 -7.82 -6.68
CA LEU A 79 8.35 -7.29 -5.32
C LEU A 79 9.31 -6.10 -5.19
N ALA A 80 8.75 -4.93 -4.90
CA ALA A 80 9.49 -3.70 -4.70
C ALA A 80 9.38 -3.25 -3.24
N LYS A 81 10.46 -2.65 -2.72
CA LYS A 81 10.41 -1.94 -1.43
C LYS A 81 9.32 -0.87 -1.46
N ALA A 82 8.49 -0.85 -0.42
CA ALA A 82 7.38 0.05 -0.24
C ALA A 82 7.30 0.48 1.22
N PHE A 83 6.60 1.58 1.48
CA PHE A 83 6.36 2.09 2.82
C PHE A 83 4.86 2.24 3.04
N LEU A 84 4.39 1.73 4.17
CA LEU A 84 3.02 1.90 4.66
C LEU A 84 3.00 2.93 5.79
N PHE A 85 1.94 3.71 5.83
CA PHE A 85 1.71 4.76 6.81
C PHE A 85 0.35 4.53 7.44
N ARG A 86 0.30 4.64 8.77
CA ARG A 86 -0.95 4.59 9.51
C ARG A 86 -1.68 5.92 9.44
N LYS A 87 -2.98 5.92 9.70
CA LYS A 87 -3.81 7.14 9.73
C LYS A 87 -3.26 8.19 10.72
N GLU A 88 -2.67 7.76 11.83
CA GLU A 88 -2.11 8.66 12.84
C GLU A 88 -0.82 9.37 12.37
N GLN A 89 -0.12 8.79 11.39
CA GLN A 89 1.16 9.28 10.87
C GLN A 89 1.00 10.27 9.71
N ILE A 90 -0.22 10.42 9.21
CA ILE A 90 -0.54 11.35 8.13
C ILE A 90 -1.38 12.51 8.65
N GLU A 91 -1.32 13.62 7.95
CA GLU A 91 -2.14 14.81 8.17
C GLU A 91 -2.81 15.21 6.86
N ARG A 92 -4.04 15.71 6.96
CA ARG A 92 -4.75 16.28 5.82
C ARG A 92 -4.10 17.61 5.49
N VAL A 93 -3.78 17.82 4.23
CA VAL A 93 -3.32 19.11 3.72
C VAL A 93 -4.56 19.81 3.21
N GLU A 94 -4.97 20.89 3.89
CA GLU A 94 -5.92 21.84 3.31
C GLU A 94 -5.17 22.60 2.21
N GLU A 95 -5.78 22.72 1.03
CA GLU A 95 -5.23 23.44 -0.12
C GLU A 95 -5.33 24.96 0.09
#